data_AF-A0A924WAW8-F1
#
_entry.id   AF-A0A924WAW8-F1
#
_cell.length_a   1.000
_cell.length_b   1.000
_cell.length_c   1.000
_cell.angle_alpha   90.00
_cell.angle_beta   90.00
_cell.angle_gamma   90.00
#
_symmetry.space_group_name_H-M   'P 1'
#
loop_
_entity.id
_entity.type
_entity.pdbx_description
1 polymer ?
#
loop_
_entity_poly.entity_id
_entity_poly.type
_entity_poly.pdbx_seq_one_letter_code
_entity_poly.pdbx_strand_id
1 'polypeptide(L)'
;MKVKKQTTKKHAATSTPSADALFAQVTATEKNAEQAWQACEEKETAYEQALKQHTDKTALKGLLAAAKIARLSYKIKKIEHKLAKANWKSASKSDKKPGQAASKDTVKAKSGKTDHKAPKDSGAKGKSGAGSSKAKFEQKGKKKSVAQG
;
A
#
# COMPACT_ATOMS: atom_id res chain seq x y z
N MET A 1 -26.24 -20.26 -48.41
CA MET A 1 -24.96 -20.58 -47.74
C MET A 1 -24.99 -20.00 -46.33
N LYS A 2 -24.76 -20.81 -45.29
CA LYS A 2 -24.77 -20.37 -43.88
C LYS A 2 -23.34 -20.09 -43.42
N VAL A 3 -22.97 -18.82 -43.25
CA VAL A 3 -21.65 -18.43 -42.75
C VAL A 3 -21.69 -18.47 -41.21
N LYS A 4 -21.09 -19.49 -40.60
CA LYS A 4 -20.86 -19.55 -39.15
C LYS A 4 -19.77 -18.53 -38.79
N LYS A 5 -20.15 -17.42 -38.16
CA LYS A 5 -19.19 -16.52 -37.48
C LYS A 5 -18.61 -17.25 -36.27
N GLN A 6 -17.40 -17.80 -36.39
CA GLN A 6 -16.59 -18.20 -35.25
C GLN A 6 -16.10 -16.95 -34.53
N THR A 7 -16.74 -16.61 -33.41
CA THR A 7 -16.18 -15.68 -32.42
C THR A 7 -15.13 -16.41 -31.60
N THR A 8 -13.88 -16.38 -32.04
CA THR A 8 -12.74 -16.86 -31.25
C THR A 8 -12.44 -15.81 -30.17
N LYS A 9 -13.01 -15.99 -28.97
CA LYS A 9 -12.57 -15.24 -27.79
C LYS A 9 -11.12 -15.62 -27.50
N LYS A 10 -10.16 -14.81 -27.97
CA LYS A 10 -8.77 -14.87 -27.52
C LYS A 10 -8.75 -14.45 -26.06
N HIS A 11 -8.80 -15.41 -25.14
CA HIS A 11 -8.43 -15.16 -23.75
C HIS A 11 -6.94 -14.83 -23.76
N ALA A 12 -6.60 -13.57 -23.48
CA ALA A 12 -5.23 -13.19 -23.20
C ALA A 12 -4.77 -13.99 -21.99
N ALA A 13 -3.84 -14.92 -22.18
CA ALA A 13 -3.21 -15.62 -21.08
C ALA A 13 -2.46 -14.58 -20.24
N THR A 14 -3.04 -14.23 -19.09
CA THR A 14 -2.34 -13.42 -18.09
C THR A 14 -1.24 -14.30 -17.53
N SER A 15 -0.05 -14.19 -18.10
CA SER A 15 1.11 -14.95 -17.62
C SER A 15 1.47 -14.42 -16.25
N THR A 16 1.12 -15.16 -15.20
CA THR A 16 1.58 -14.85 -13.85
C THR A 16 3.11 -14.93 -13.86
N PRO A 17 3.83 -13.89 -13.43
CA PRO A 17 5.29 -13.92 -13.41
C PRO A 17 5.78 -15.07 -12.52
N SER A 18 6.79 -15.80 -12.99
CA SER A 18 7.41 -16.88 -12.22
C SER A 18 8.06 -16.33 -10.94
N ALA A 19 8.27 -17.20 -9.95
CA ALA A 19 8.97 -16.83 -8.72
C ALA A 19 10.36 -16.24 -9.00
N ASP A 20 11.06 -16.72 -10.03
CA ASP A 20 12.36 -16.20 -10.46
C ASP A 20 12.25 -14.79 -11.05
N ALA A 21 11.20 -14.50 -11.85
CA ALA A 21 10.95 -13.16 -12.37
C ALA A 21 10.64 -12.16 -11.24
N LEU A 22 9.87 -12.61 -10.23
CA LEU A 22 9.61 -11.81 -9.04
C LEU A 22 10.87 -11.60 -8.20
N PHE A 23 11.76 -12.59 -8.11
CA PHE A 23 13.05 -12.43 -7.42
C PHE A 23 13.94 -11.43 -8.15
N ALA A 24 14.06 -11.50 -9.48
CA ALA A 24 14.78 -10.52 -10.26
C ALA A 24 14.25 -9.08 -10.04
N GLN A 25 12.94 -8.93 -9.87
CA GLN A 25 12.32 -7.65 -9.52
C GLN A 25 12.72 -7.16 -8.10
N VAL A 26 12.86 -8.07 -7.13
CA VAL A 26 13.38 -7.72 -5.79
C VAL A 26 14.80 -7.17 -5.90
N THR A 27 15.68 -7.85 -6.64
CA THR A 27 17.08 -7.43 -6.81
C THR A 27 17.17 -6.08 -7.55
N ALA A 28 16.37 -5.89 -8.59
CA ALA A 28 16.34 -4.62 -9.31
C ALA A 28 15.85 -3.47 -8.43
N THR A 29 14.80 -3.68 -7.63
CA THR A 29 14.28 -2.66 -6.71
C THR A 29 15.20 -2.39 -5.53
N GLU A 30 15.99 -3.37 -5.09
CA GLU A 30 17.06 -3.19 -4.09
C GLU A 30 18.15 -2.26 -4.62
N LYS A 31 18.70 -2.56 -5.80
CA LYS A 31 19.71 -1.71 -6.46
C LYS A 31 19.20 -0.28 -6.66
N ASN A 32 17.94 -0.11 -7.07
CA ASN A 32 17.33 1.20 -7.22
C ASN A 32 17.23 1.96 -5.88
N ALA A 33 16.96 1.26 -4.77
CA ALA A 33 16.93 1.86 -3.45
C ALA A 33 18.33 2.26 -2.96
N GLU A 34 19.36 1.46 -3.26
CA GLU A 34 20.76 1.80 -2.97
C GLU A 34 21.22 3.03 -3.75
N GLN A 35 20.94 3.10 -5.05
CA GLN A 35 21.26 4.27 -5.86
C GLN A 35 20.54 5.53 -5.37
N ALA A 36 19.26 5.41 -4.99
CA ALA A 36 18.51 6.53 -4.44
C ALA A 36 19.03 6.95 -3.05
N TRP A 37 19.58 6.03 -2.27
CA TRP A 37 20.26 6.34 -1.02
C TRP A 37 21.53 7.15 -1.25
N GLN A 38 22.41 6.69 -2.16
CA GLN A 38 23.63 7.41 -2.53
C GLN A 38 23.31 8.82 -3.02
N ALA A 39 22.34 8.97 -3.91
CA ALA A 39 21.89 10.28 -4.38
C ALA A 39 21.34 11.17 -3.23
N CYS A 40 20.72 10.58 -2.21
CA CYS A 40 20.30 11.32 -1.02
C CYS A 40 21.50 11.85 -0.24
N GLU A 41 22.50 11.00 0.03
CA GLU A 41 23.73 11.37 0.74
C GLU A 41 24.52 12.45 -0.01
N GLU A 42 24.63 12.34 -1.32
CA GLU A 42 25.28 13.35 -2.17
C GLU A 42 24.60 14.72 -2.06
N LYS A 43 23.27 14.77 -2.10
CA LYS A 43 22.52 16.04 -2.01
C LYS A 43 22.53 16.63 -0.60
N GLU A 44 22.48 15.79 0.43
CA GLU A 44 22.65 16.24 1.83
C GLU A 44 24.05 16.80 2.06
N THR A 45 25.08 16.11 1.57
CA THR A 45 26.47 16.58 1.63
C THR A 45 26.66 17.90 0.89
N ALA A 46 26.10 18.04 -0.32
CA ALA A 46 26.18 19.28 -1.08
C ALA A 46 25.53 20.47 -0.34
N TYR A 47 24.38 20.24 0.32
CA TYR A 47 23.74 21.25 1.15
C TYR A 47 24.60 21.63 2.37
N GLU A 48 25.18 20.64 3.06
CA GLU A 48 26.07 20.89 4.20
C GLU A 48 27.35 21.64 3.81
N GLN A 49 27.94 21.32 2.66
CA GLN A 49 29.09 22.04 2.13
C GLN A 49 28.74 23.48 1.78
N ALA A 50 27.58 23.72 1.16
CA ALA A 50 27.11 25.07 0.86
C ALA A 50 26.85 25.91 2.13
N LEU A 51 26.38 25.28 3.22
CA LEU A 51 26.26 25.96 4.51
C LEU A 51 27.62 26.40 5.06
N LYS A 52 28.66 25.57 4.90
CA LYS A 52 30.03 25.89 5.35
C LYS A 52 30.68 26.99 4.50
N GLN A 53 30.34 27.06 3.22
CA GLN A 53 30.90 28.03 2.27
C GLN A 53 30.17 29.38 2.28
N HIS A 54 29.20 29.60 3.19
CA HIS A 54 28.38 30.81 3.25
C HIS A 54 27.71 31.13 1.90
N THR A 55 27.25 30.10 1.18
CA THR A 55 26.55 30.27 -0.10
C THR A 55 25.27 31.10 0.09
N ASP A 56 24.84 31.78 -0.97
CA ASP A 56 23.65 32.63 -0.94
C ASP A 56 22.37 31.87 -0.53
N LYS A 57 21.44 32.59 0.08
CA LYS A 57 20.19 32.03 0.61
C LYS A 57 19.32 31.36 -0.46
N THR A 58 19.38 31.81 -1.71
CA THR A 58 18.57 31.27 -2.80
C THR A 58 19.12 29.92 -3.24
N ALA A 59 20.43 29.81 -3.43
CA ALA A 59 21.11 28.56 -3.71
C ALA A 59 20.93 27.55 -2.56
N LEU A 60 21.06 27.98 -1.30
CA LEU A 60 20.81 27.13 -0.13
C LEU A 60 19.39 26.55 -0.11
N LYS A 61 18.36 27.36 -0.45
CA LYS A 61 16.98 26.86 -0.57
C LYS A 61 16.84 25.81 -1.69
N GLY A 62 17.51 26.03 -2.83
CA GLY A 62 17.53 25.09 -3.94
C GLY A 62 18.17 23.75 -3.55
N LEU A 63 19.34 23.80 -2.90
CA LEU A 63 20.03 22.61 -2.40
C LEU A 63 19.23 21.87 -1.32
N LEU A 64 18.61 22.60 -0.38
CA LEU A 64 17.72 22.01 0.61
C LEU A 64 16.51 21.31 -0.03
N ALA A 65 15.91 21.93 -1.05
CA ALA A 65 14.83 21.32 -1.80
C ALA A 65 15.29 20.05 -2.52
N ALA A 66 16.47 20.08 -3.17
CA ALA A 66 17.06 18.92 -3.83
C ALA A 66 17.33 17.77 -2.85
N ALA A 67 17.88 18.05 -1.67
CA ALA A 67 18.10 17.05 -0.62
C ALA A 67 16.78 16.44 -0.13
N LYS A 68 15.74 17.26 0.09
CA LYS A 68 14.40 16.78 0.46
C LYS A 68 13.78 15.89 -0.62
N ILE A 69 13.91 16.28 -1.89
CA ILE A 69 13.42 15.49 -3.03
C ILE A 69 14.15 14.14 -3.08
N ALA A 70 15.49 14.14 -2.98
CA ALA A 70 16.27 12.90 -2.98
C ALA A 70 15.88 11.97 -1.83
N ARG A 71 15.65 12.52 -0.63
CA ARG A 71 15.17 11.76 0.53
C ARG A 71 13.78 11.15 0.32
N LEU A 72 12.86 11.88 -0.33
CA LEU A 72 11.54 11.35 -0.69
C LEU A 72 11.67 10.25 -1.76
N SER A 73 12.52 10.44 -2.77
CA SER A 73 12.81 9.43 -3.79
C SER A 73 13.35 8.14 -3.18
N TYR A 74 14.30 8.23 -2.24
CA TYR A 74 14.78 7.07 -1.50
C TYR A 74 13.65 6.36 -0.74
N LYS A 75 12.78 7.09 -0.05
CA LYS A 75 11.63 6.50 0.65
C LYS A 75 10.69 5.75 -0.31
N ILE A 76 10.43 6.32 -1.48
CA ILE A 76 9.62 5.67 -2.52
C ILE A 76 10.29 4.38 -2.98
N LYS A 77 11.58 4.42 -3.33
CA LYS A 77 12.33 3.22 -3.75
C LYS A 77 12.40 2.14 -2.66
N LYS A 78 12.51 2.54 -1.39
CA LYS A 78 12.44 1.62 -0.26
C LYS A 78 11.07 0.95 -0.13
N ILE A 79 9.99 1.66 -0.40
CA ILE A 79 8.64 1.10 -0.42
C ILE A 79 8.48 0.15 -1.61
N GLU A 80 8.94 0.52 -2.80
CA GLU A 80 8.96 -0.36 -3.99
C GLU A 80 9.68 -1.69 -3.70
N HIS A 81 10.86 -1.63 -3.09
CA HIS A 81 11.60 -2.84 -2.69
C HIS A 81 10.83 -3.69 -1.66
N LYS A 82 10.21 -3.07 -0.65
CA LYS A 82 9.37 -3.80 0.33
C LYS A 82 8.19 -4.49 -0.33
N LEU A 83 7.55 -3.83 -1.31
CA LEU A 83 6.44 -4.40 -2.08
C LEU A 83 6.90 -5.56 -2.95
N ALA A 84 8.01 -5.41 -3.68
CA ALA A 84 8.59 -6.49 -4.47
C ALA A 84 8.92 -7.70 -3.60
N LYS A 85 9.54 -7.47 -2.43
CA LYS A 85 9.87 -8.53 -1.46
C LYS A 85 8.63 -9.21 -0.90
N ALA A 86 7.56 -8.46 -0.64
CA ALA A 86 6.28 -9.02 -0.21
C ALA A 86 5.65 -9.89 -1.30
N ASN A 87 5.65 -9.43 -2.55
CA ASN A 87 5.11 -10.17 -3.70
C ASN A 87 5.86 -11.48 -3.94
N TRP A 88 7.19 -11.44 -3.92
CA TRP A 88 8.01 -12.65 -4.04
C TRP A 88 7.76 -13.63 -2.87
N LYS A 89 7.65 -13.12 -1.63
CA LYS A 89 7.30 -13.94 -0.46
C LYS A 89 5.90 -14.54 -0.54
N SER A 90 4.92 -13.84 -1.10
CA SER A 90 3.57 -14.40 -1.29
C SER A 90 3.57 -15.48 -2.37
N ALA A 91 4.24 -15.25 -3.51
CA ALA A 91 4.33 -16.22 -4.60
C ALA A 91 5.05 -17.52 -4.16
N SER A 92 6.19 -17.38 -3.49
CA SER A 92 6.94 -18.53 -2.96
C SER A 92 6.19 -19.30 -1.86
N LYS A 93 5.22 -18.69 -1.17
CA LYS A 93 4.32 -19.38 -0.23
C LYS A 93 3.15 -20.07 -0.92
N SER A 94 2.62 -19.51 -2.01
CA SER A 94 1.60 -20.18 -2.82
C SER A 94 2.15 -21.43 -3.51
N ASP A 95 3.41 -21.41 -3.94
CA ASP A 95 4.07 -22.58 -4.54
C ASP A 95 4.30 -23.73 -3.53
N LYS A 96 4.37 -23.41 -2.23
CA LYS A 96 4.54 -24.40 -1.14
C LYS A 96 3.24 -25.02 -0.65
N LYS A 97 2.08 -24.62 -1.15
CA LYS A 97 0.81 -25.32 -0.90
C LYS A 97 0.49 -26.24 -2.07
N PRO A 98 0.91 -27.52 -2.06
CA PRO A 98 0.34 -28.48 -2.99
C PRO A 98 -1.13 -28.67 -2.61
N GLY A 99 -2.03 -28.32 -3.52
CA GLY A 99 -3.45 -28.70 -3.42
C GLY A 99 -4.37 -27.68 -2.75
N GLN A 100 -4.66 -26.59 -3.43
CA GLN A 100 -6.07 -26.20 -3.53
C GLN A 100 -6.28 -25.78 -4.98
N ALA A 101 -6.65 -26.78 -5.79
CA ALA A 101 -7.06 -26.55 -7.17
C ALA A 101 -8.05 -25.39 -7.20
N ALA A 102 -7.81 -24.44 -8.11
CA ALA A 102 -8.81 -23.48 -8.51
C ALA A 102 -10.11 -24.25 -8.78
N SER A 103 -11.09 -24.14 -7.87
CA SER A 103 -12.40 -24.72 -8.08
C SER A 103 -13.00 -24.03 -9.29
N LYS A 104 -13.00 -24.75 -10.40
CA LYS A 104 -13.78 -24.44 -11.59
C LYS A 104 -15.22 -24.20 -11.16
N ASP A 105 -15.79 -23.15 -11.74
CA ASP A 105 -17.22 -22.94 -11.90
C ASP A 105 -18.02 -24.23 -11.82
N THR A 106 -18.83 -24.36 -10.76
CA THR A 106 -20.05 -25.16 -10.84
C THR A 106 -21.21 -24.23 -10.56
N VAL A 107 -21.61 -23.49 -11.60
CA VAL A 107 -22.98 -23.01 -11.71
C VAL A 107 -23.87 -24.25 -11.75
N LYS A 108 -24.51 -24.59 -10.64
CA LYS A 108 -25.67 -25.49 -10.65
C LYS A 108 -26.91 -24.68 -10.27
N ALA A 109 -27.75 -24.51 -11.28
CA ALA A 109 -29.02 -23.81 -11.22
C ALA A 109 -29.97 -24.38 -10.14
N LYS A 110 -30.83 -23.47 -9.64
CA LYS A 110 -31.94 -23.71 -8.71
C LYS A 110 -32.79 -24.94 -9.07
N SER A 111 -33.21 -25.70 -8.06
CA SER A 111 -34.59 -26.21 -7.97
C SER A 111 -34.95 -26.69 -6.56
N GLY A 112 -35.90 -25.97 -5.95
CA GLY A 112 -36.95 -26.42 -5.02
C GLY A 112 -36.66 -27.38 -3.86
N LYS A 113 -36.71 -26.87 -2.62
CA LYS A 113 -37.84 -27.12 -1.70
C LYS A 113 -37.73 -26.23 -0.47
N THR A 114 -38.81 -25.48 -0.25
CA THR A 114 -39.17 -24.72 0.94
C THR A 114 -39.33 -25.64 2.14
N ASP A 115 -38.69 -25.30 3.26
CA ASP A 115 -39.26 -25.55 4.58
C ASP A 115 -38.96 -24.37 5.51
N HIS A 116 -40.03 -23.68 5.89
CA HIS A 116 -40.02 -22.62 6.88
C HIS A 116 -39.76 -23.21 8.27
N LYS A 117 -38.81 -22.65 9.02
CA LYS A 117 -39.02 -22.44 10.47
C LYS A 117 -38.54 -21.05 10.89
N ALA A 118 -39.46 -20.33 11.52
CA ALA A 118 -39.33 -18.96 11.99
C ALA A 118 -38.27 -18.81 13.11
N PRO A 119 -37.74 -17.59 13.31
CA PRO A 119 -36.83 -17.30 14.42
C PRO A 119 -37.61 -17.32 15.73
N LYS A 120 -37.14 -18.11 16.71
CA LYS A 120 -37.61 -17.98 18.09
C LYS A 120 -36.77 -16.92 18.77
N ASP A 121 -37.26 -15.70 18.68
CA ASP A 121 -36.95 -14.64 19.63
C ASP A 121 -37.63 -15.01 20.95
N SER A 122 -36.85 -15.23 21.99
CA SER A 122 -37.35 -15.28 23.36
C SER A 122 -36.33 -14.57 24.23
N GLY A 123 -36.60 -13.28 24.42
CA GLY A 123 -35.87 -12.43 25.34
C GLY A 123 -35.94 -12.95 26.78
N ALA A 124 -34.78 -12.94 27.44
CA ALA A 124 -34.67 -12.95 28.89
C ALA A 124 -33.73 -11.80 29.32
N LYS A 125 -34.36 -10.64 29.45
CA LYS A 125 -34.19 -9.65 30.53
C LYS A 125 -33.09 -9.99 31.57
N GLY A 126 -31.91 -9.41 31.40
CA GLY A 126 -30.90 -9.23 32.45
C GLY A 126 -30.54 -7.74 32.51
N LYS A 127 -31.10 -7.03 33.49
CA LYS A 127 -31.02 -5.57 33.65
C LYS A 127 -30.28 -5.26 34.96
N SER A 128 -29.06 -4.73 34.86
CA SER A 128 -28.37 -3.84 35.81
C SER A 128 -26.88 -3.81 35.40
N GLY A 129 -26.22 -2.70 35.09
CA GLY A 129 -26.44 -1.32 35.49
C GLY A 129 -25.22 -0.85 36.29
N ALA A 130 -24.30 -0.14 35.64
CA ALA A 130 -23.30 0.83 36.14
C ALA A 130 -22.15 0.85 35.10
N GLY A 131 -21.90 1.89 34.31
CA GLY A 131 -22.01 3.31 34.61
C GLY A 131 -20.62 3.84 34.97
N SER A 132 -19.90 4.38 33.98
CA SER A 132 -19.06 5.56 34.19
C SER A 132 -18.66 6.16 32.85
N SER A 133 -19.39 7.19 32.49
CA SER A 133 -19.07 8.15 31.45
C SER A 133 -17.93 9.05 31.92
N LYS A 134 -16.94 9.33 31.06
CA LYS A 134 -16.34 10.67 31.03
C LYS A 134 -15.78 11.00 29.65
N ALA A 135 -16.59 11.75 28.91
CA ALA A 135 -16.12 12.62 27.85
C ALA A 135 -15.27 13.75 28.48
N LYS A 136 -14.20 14.16 27.79
CA LYS A 136 -13.81 15.58 27.78
C LYS A 136 -13.13 15.93 26.46
N PHE A 137 -13.97 16.38 25.54
CA PHE A 137 -13.65 17.39 24.54
C PHE A 137 -13.22 18.66 25.28
N GLU A 138 -12.02 19.18 25.03
CA GLU A 138 -11.69 20.58 25.31
C GLU A 138 -11.13 21.23 24.04
N GLN A 139 -12.02 21.94 23.38
CA GLN A 139 -11.73 23.03 22.46
C GLN A 139 -11.76 24.34 23.26
N LYS A 140 -10.60 24.98 23.43
CA LYS A 140 -10.44 26.43 23.65
C LYS A 140 -9.07 26.78 23.04
N GLY A 141 -8.89 27.72 22.12
CA GLY A 141 -9.71 28.87 21.79
C GLY A 141 -8.94 30.16 22.11
N LYS A 142 -8.46 30.83 21.04
CA LYS A 142 -8.27 32.28 20.87
C LYS A 142 -7.15 33.05 21.63
N LYS A 143 -6.25 33.59 20.77
CA LYS A 143 -5.89 35.02 20.55
C LYS A 143 -5.16 35.82 21.65
N LYS A 144 -4.03 36.43 21.24
CA LYS A 144 -3.69 37.89 21.07
C LYS A 144 -2.24 37.91 20.54
N SER A 145 -1.84 38.43 19.36
CA SER A 145 -1.90 39.76 18.72
C SER A 145 -1.18 40.88 19.47
N VAL A 146 -0.55 41.77 18.67
CA VAL A 146 0.21 43.02 18.94
C VAL A 146 1.73 42.78 19.11
N ALA A 147 2.66 43.15 18.21
CA ALA A 147 2.93 44.34 17.39
C ALA A 147 3.54 45.54 18.15
N GLN A 148 4.81 45.83 17.81
CA GLN A 148 5.54 47.11 17.83
C GLN A 148 5.78 47.89 19.13
N GLY A 149 6.96 48.53 19.13
CA GLY A 149 7.53 49.43 20.13
C GLY A 149 9.03 49.51 19.90
#